data_AF-A0A0C3N4X4-F1
#
_entry.id   AF-A0A0C3N4X4-F1
#
_cell.length_a   1.000
_cell.length_b   1.000
_cell.length_c   1.000
_cell.angle_alpha   90.00
_cell.angle_beta   90.00
_cell.angle_gamma   90.00
#
_symmetry.space_group_name_H-M   'P 1'
#
loop_
_entity.id
_entity.type
_entity.pdbx_description
1 polymer ?
#
loop_
_entity_poly.entity_id
_entity_poly.type
_entity_poly.pdbx_seq_one_letter_code
_entity_poly.pdbx_strand_id
1 'polypeptide(L)'
;DQLPCGHSFLGVIGALDKTPLMIGTGNKEMHPLLLLLVNIHAGVHMKATSHAFALAAYLPIPKFHNVPPAIQAMLTACIYHFSISLIMWNLIIINHDGKEMPDLLGNCQVMHTVKSRPTPTNSDAR
;
A
#
# COMPACT_ATOMS: atom_id res chain seq x y z
N ASP A 1 -16.56 -15.08 -5.75
CA ASP A 1 -16.41 -15.22 -4.29
C ASP A 1 -17.33 -14.22 -3.61
N GLN A 2 -18.39 -14.70 -2.96
CA GLN A 2 -19.31 -13.88 -2.16
C GLN A 2 -18.90 -13.97 -0.70
N LEU A 3 -18.78 -12.81 -0.04
CA LEU A 3 -18.56 -12.75 1.39
C LEU A 3 -19.79 -13.24 2.16
N PRO A 4 -19.62 -13.82 3.37
CA PRO A 4 -20.73 -14.15 4.26
C PRO A 4 -21.53 -12.88 4.64
N CYS A 5 -22.80 -13.06 5.00
CA CYS A 5 -23.64 -11.96 5.49
C CYS A 5 -22.97 -11.26 6.69
N GLY A 6 -22.95 -9.92 6.70
CA GLY A 6 -22.30 -9.12 7.74
C GLY A 6 -20.79 -8.90 7.57
N HIS A 7 -20.21 -9.35 6.45
CA HIS A 7 -18.82 -9.08 6.11
C HIS A 7 -18.72 -8.03 5.00
N SER A 8 -17.76 -7.12 5.14
CA SER A 8 -17.57 -5.98 4.24
C SER A 8 -16.13 -5.92 3.71
N PHE A 9 -15.95 -5.40 2.50
CA PHE A 9 -14.63 -5.22 1.91
C PHE A 9 -14.08 -3.81 2.14
N LEU A 10 -12.81 -3.73 2.56
CA LEU A 10 -12.05 -2.50 2.67
C LEU A 10 -10.97 -2.45 1.59
N GLY A 11 -11.20 -1.68 0.53
CA GLY A 11 -10.17 -1.47 -0.48
C GLY A 11 -9.05 -0.59 0.08
N VAL A 12 -7.80 -1.05 -0.06
CA VAL A 12 -6.61 -0.26 0.29
C VAL A 12 -5.76 -0.09 -0.96
N ILE A 13 -5.51 1.16 -1.36
CA ILE A 13 -4.59 1.52 -2.44
C ILE A 13 -3.26 1.93 -1.83
N GLY A 14 -2.17 1.32 -2.29
CA GLY A 14 -0.82 1.78 -2.00
C GLY A 14 -0.33 2.74 -3.08
N ALA A 15 0.15 3.91 -2.67
CA ALA A 15 0.91 4.82 -3.50
C ALA A 15 2.36 4.84 -3.01
N LEU A 16 3.29 4.60 -3.92
CA LEU A 16 4.71 4.74 -3.66
C LEU A 16 5.23 5.84 -4.57
N ASP A 17 5.43 7.02 -4.02
CA ASP A 17 6.01 8.13 -4.77
C ASP A 17 7.39 8.49 -4.23
N LYS A 18 8.32 8.84 -5.12
CA LYS A 18 9.66 9.27 -4.75
C LYS A 18 9.57 10.71 -4.28
N THR A 19 9.52 10.92 -2.96
CA THR A 19 9.50 12.28 -2.40
C THR A 19 10.88 12.67 -1.87
N PRO A 20 11.39 13.86 -2.25
CA PRO A 20 12.60 14.40 -1.63
C PRO A 20 12.26 14.83 -0.19
N LEU A 21 12.90 14.20 0.80
CA LEU A 21 12.59 14.42 2.23
C LEU A 21 13.15 15.73 2.81
N MET A 22 14.19 16.34 2.24
CA MET A 22 14.72 17.64 2.71
C MET A 22 15.50 18.40 1.63
N ILE A 23 15.21 19.70 1.48
CA ILE A 23 16.11 20.67 0.85
C ILE A 23 17.14 21.06 1.93
N GLY A 24 18.42 20.73 1.73
CA GLY A 24 19.53 21.30 2.51
C GLY A 24 20.35 20.38 3.42
N THR A 25 20.06 19.07 3.53
CA THR A 25 20.89 18.16 4.36
C THR A 25 21.23 16.86 3.61
N GLY A 26 22.15 16.95 2.66
CA GLY A 26 22.89 15.78 2.16
C GLY A 26 22.13 14.79 1.26
N ASN A 27 21.08 15.23 0.55
CA ASN A 27 20.39 14.46 -0.50
C ASN A 27 20.02 13.02 -0.09
N LYS A 28 19.50 12.85 1.13
CA LYS A 28 18.96 11.57 1.59
C LYS A 28 17.55 11.40 1.02
N GLU A 29 17.44 10.57 0.00
CA GLU A 29 16.18 10.15 -0.60
C GLU A 29 15.58 8.99 0.21
N MET A 30 14.25 8.94 0.34
CA MET A 30 13.53 7.78 0.84
C MET A 30 12.19 7.70 0.10
N HIS A 31 11.65 6.50 -0.07
CA HIS A 31 10.36 6.32 -0.73
C HIS A 31 9.28 6.06 0.33
N PRO A 32 8.44 7.05 0.70
CA PRO A 32 7.30 6.80 1.58
C PRO A 32 6.26 5.94 0.87
N LEU A 33 5.82 4.90 1.56
CA LEU A 33 4.67 4.11 1.21
C LEU A 33 3.43 4.73 1.86
N LEU A 34 2.53 5.26 1.04
CA LEU A 34 1.27 5.84 1.44
C LEU A 34 0.14 4.83 1.19
N LEU A 35 -0.79 4.70 2.14
CA LEU A 35 -1.99 3.87 2.03
C LEU A 35 -3.25 4.75 2.04
N LEU A 36 -4.21 4.41 1.20
CA LEU A 36 -5.48 5.10 1.03
C LEU A 36 -6.63 4.10 1.08
N LEU A 37 -7.71 4.44 1.77
CA LEU A 37 -8.96 3.68 1.71
C LEU A 37 -9.74 4.04 0.45
N VAL A 38 -10.10 3.02 -0.35
CA VAL A 38 -10.94 3.16 -1.56
C VAL A 38 -12.37 3.58 -1.23
N ASN A 39 -12.80 3.37 0.01
CA ASN A 39 -14.15 3.72 0.45
C ASN A 39 -14.36 5.24 0.65
N ILE A 40 -13.29 6.03 0.52
CA ILE A 40 -13.37 7.49 0.55
C ILE A 40 -13.76 7.98 -0.86
N HIS A 41 -14.67 8.93 -0.94
CA HIS A 41 -15.14 9.47 -2.22
C HIS A 41 -13.96 10.09 -3.02
N ALA A 42 -13.86 9.80 -4.32
CA ALA A 42 -12.73 10.22 -5.17
C ALA A 42 -12.49 11.75 -5.17
N GLY A 43 -13.54 12.57 -5.00
CA GLY A 43 -13.41 14.02 -4.86
C GLY A 43 -12.64 14.47 -3.61
N VAL A 44 -12.54 13.62 -2.60
CA VAL A 44 -11.75 13.82 -1.38
C VAL A 44 -10.29 13.41 -1.60
N HIS A 45 -10.01 12.43 -2.48
CA HIS A 45 -8.64 11.97 -2.79
C HIS A 45 -7.79 13.08 -3.43
N MET A 46 -8.41 13.91 -4.27
CA MET A 46 -7.73 14.97 -5.04
C MET A 46 -7.52 16.27 -4.26
N LYS A 47 -8.03 16.36 -3.03
CA LYS A 47 -7.92 17.55 -2.20
C LYS A 47 -6.75 17.38 -1.25
N ALA A 48 -5.67 18.13 -1.45
CA ALA A 48 -4.44 18.04 -0.64
C ALA A 48 -4.67 18.20 0.89
N THR A 49 -5.79 18.79 1.30
CA THR A 49 -6.15 19.02 2.71
C THR A 49 -6.99 17.90 3.34
N SER A 50 -7.30 16.82 2.62
CA SER A 50 -8.23 15.80 3.11
C SER A 50 -7.63 14.75 4.03
N HIS A 51 -6.29 14.71 4.16
CA HIS A 51 -5.57 13.64 4.87
C HIS A 51 -6.09 12.23 4.50
N ALA A 52 -6.51 12.02 3.24
CA ALA A 52 -7.04 10.74 2.80
C ALA A 52 -5.95 9.64 2.78
N PHE A 53 -4.68 10.03 2.77
CA PHE A 53 -3.54 9.12 2.76
C PHE A 53 -2.91 9.01 4.15
N ALA A 54 -2.67 7.79 4.59
CA ALA A 54 -1.86 7.48 5.76
C ALA A 54 -0.45 7.05 5.33
N LEU A 55 0.58 7.62 5.95
CA LEU A 55 1.95 7.14 5.77
C LEU A 55 2.12 5.82 6.53
N ALA A 56 2.34 4.73 5.78
CA ALA A 56 2.50 3.40 6.36
C ALA A 56 3.94 3.10 6.74
N ALA A 57 4.90 3.47 5.89
CA ALA A 57 6.31 3.23 6.15
C ALA A 57 7.18 4.05 5.19
N TYR A 58 8.48 4.06 5.45
CA TYR A 58 9.48 4.49 4.49
C TYR A 58 10.30 3.29 4.03
N LEU A 59 10.47 3.13 2.72
CA LEU A 59 11.26 2.04 2.17
C LEU A 59 12.76 2.34 2.23
N PRO A 60 13.59 1.34 2.56
CA PRO A 60 15.03 1.50 2.56
C PRO A 60 15.56 1.70 1.12
N ILE A 61 16.55 2.58 0.97
CA ILE A 61 17.37 2.69 -0.25
C ILE A 61 18.74 2.09 0.07
N PRO A 62 18.92 0.77 -0.14
CA PRO A 62 20.15 0.09 0.22
C PRO A 62 21.30 0.54 -0.68
N LYS A 63 22.47 0.78 -0.08
CA LYS A 63 23.73 1.01 -0.79
C LYS A 63 24.61 -0.22 -0.56
N PHE A 64 24.93 -0.93 -1.63
CA PHE A 64 25.77 -2.12 -1.56
C PHE A 64 27.22 -1.75 -1.87
N HIS A 65 28.14 -2.12 -0.97
CA HIS A 65 29.57 -1.95 -1.17
C HIS A 65 30.17 -3.27 -1.65
N ASN A 66 31.13 -3.22 -2.58
CA ASN A 66 31.87 -4.39 -3.09
C ASN A 66 31.00 -5.47 -3.76
N VAL A 67 29.87 -5.09 -4.36
CA VAL A 67 28.99 -6.01 -5.11
C VAL A 67 28.93 -5.60 -6.58
N PRO A 68 29.02 -6.54 -7.55
CA PRO A 68 28.84 -6.24 -8.97
C PRO A 68 27.46 -5.60 -9.27
N PRO A 69 27.36 -4.63 -10.19
CA PRO A 69 26.10 -3.91 -10.47
C PRO A 69 24.90 -4.80 -10.80
N ALA A 70 25.13 -5.90 -11.53
CA ALA A 70 24.07 -6.87 -11.85
C ALA A 70 23.45 -7.51 -10.60
N ILE A 71 24.27 -7.79 -9.58
CA ILE A 71 23.83 -8.39 -8.32
C ILE A 71 23.20 -7.31 -7.43
N GLN A 72 23.69 -6.07 -7.48
CA GLN A 72 23.10 -4.95 -6.72
C GLN A 72 21.64 -4.71 -7.10
N ALA A 73 21.30 -4.73 -8.40
CA ALA A 73 19.92 -4.58 -8.85
C ALA A 73 19.02 -5.69 -8.28
N MET A 74 19.48 -6.94 -8.30
CA MET A 74 18.75 -8.07 -7.75
C MET A 74 18.55 -7.93 -6.23
N LEU A 75 19.60 -7.61 -5.48
CA LEU A 75 19.52 -7.40 -4.04
C LEU A 75 18.60 -6.23 -3.67
N THR A 76 18.64 -5.15 -4.45
CA THR A 76 17.73 -4.01 -4.28
C THR A 76 16.28 -4.44 -4.43
N ALA A 77 15.96 -5.21 -5.48
CA ALA A 77 14.63 -5.76 -5.69
C ALA A 77 14.20 -6.70 -4.57
N CYS A 78 15.08 -7.59 -4.10
CA CYS A 78 14.80 -8.48 -2.97
C CYS A 78 14.47 -7.72 -1.69
N ILE A 79 15.29 -6.72 -1.33
CA ILE A 79 15.06 -5.89 -0.13
C ILE A 79 13.77 -5.09 -0.28
N TYR A 80 13.50 -4.55 -1.46
CA TYR A 80 12.26 -3.84 -1.76
C TYR A 80 11.04 -4.73 -1.54
N HIS A 81 11.01 -5.90 -2.17
CA HIS A 81 9.90 -6.85 -2.04
C HIS A 81 9.74 -7.33 -0.60
N PHE A 82 10.84 -7.65 0.08
CA PHE A 82 10.80 -8.05 1.49
C PHE A 82 10.23 -6.95 2.39
N SER A 83 10.67 -5.70 2.18
CA SER A 83 10.19 -4.55 2.96
C SER A 83 8.69 -4.34 2.75
N ILE A 84 8.22 -4.38 1.49
CA ILE A 84 6.79 -4.28 1.17
C ILE A 84 6.01 -5.44 1.80
N SER A 85 6.49 -6.67 1.70
CA SER A 85 5.85 -7.83 2.30
C SER A 85 5.70 -7.69 3.82
N LEU A 86 6.73 -7.15 4.50
CA LEU A 86 6.69 -6.90 5.94
C LEU A 86 5.64 -5.84 6.30
N ILE A 87 5.60 -4.73 5.58
CA ILE A 87 4.65 -3.64 5.84
C ILE A 87 3.21 -4.08 5.56
N MET A 88 3.01 -4.83 4.47
CA MET A 88 1.70 -5.31 4.04
C MET A 88 1.24 -6.56 4.80
N TRP A 89 2.08 -7.17 5.64
CA TRP A 89 1.77 -8.43 6.33
C TRP A 89 0.45 -8.40 7.10
N ASN A 90 0.22 -7.30 7.83
CA ASN A 90 -1.02 -7.13 8.59
C ASN A 90 -2.25 -7.05 7.66
N LEU A 91 -2.12 -6.45 6.48
CA LEU A 91 -3.20 -6.39 5.49
C LEU A 91 -3.45 -7.76 4.86
N ILE A 92 -2.41 -8.60 4.70
CA ILE A 92 -2.55 -9.97 4.20
C ILE A 92 -3.33 -10.82 5.19
N ILE A 93 -3.01 -10.72 6.49
CA ILE A 93 -3.73 -11.43 7.55
C ILE A 93 -5.20 -10.99 7.56
N ILE A 94 -5.48 -9.68 7.55
CA ILE A 94 -6.86 -9.16 7.54
C ILE A 94 -7.62 -9.59 6.29
N ASN A 95 -6.97 -9.69 5.13
CA ASN A 95 -7.60 -10.20 3.92
C ASN A 95 -8.06 -11.65 4.09
N HIS A 96 -7.21 -12.50 4.68
CA HIS A 96 -7.49 -13.93 4.85
C HIS A 96 -8.48 -14.21 5.98
N ASP A 97 -8.18 -13.73 7.19
CA ASP A 97 -8.92 -14.08 8.41
C ASP A 97 -10.10 -13.14 8.66
N GLY A 98 -10.11 -11.96 8.02
CA GLY A 98 -11.02 -10.88 8.38
C GLY A 98 -10.60 -10.25 9.71
N LYS A 99 -11.07 -9.02 9.95
CA LYS A 99 -10.90 -8.36 11.25
C LYS A 99 -12.15 -7.62 11.65
N GLU A 100 -12.57 -7.80 12.89
CA GLU A 100 -13.68 -7.04 13.46
C GLU A 100 -13.32 -5.55 13.52
N MET A 101 -14.21 -4.74 12.95
CA MET A 101 -14.09 -3.29 12.93
C MET A 101 -15.47 -2.66 13.18
N PRO A 102 -15.55 -1.61 14.01
CA PRO A 102 -16.81 -0.88 14.18
C PRO A 102 -17.18 -0.16 12.88
N ASP A 103 -18.44 -0.31 12.49
CA ASP A 103 -19.07 0.44 11.42
C ASP A 103 -19.49 1.84 11.91
N LEU A 104 -19.81 2.72 10.97
CA LEU A 104 -20.27 4.10 11.22
C LEU A 104 -21.55 4.17 12.07
N LEU A 105 -22.33 3.09 12.12
CA LEU A 105 -23.53 2.95 12.95
C LEU A 105 -23.26 2.38 14.35
N GLY A 106 -21.99 2.11 14.70
CA GLY A 106 -21.59 1.57 16.00
C GLY A 106 -21.69 0.04 16.13
N ASN A 107 -22.02 -0.67 15.05
CA ASN A 107 -22.07 -2.13 15.03
C ASN A 107 -20.68 -2.72 14.70
N CYS A 108 -20.33 -3.88 15.26
CA CYS A 108 -19.11 -4.59 14.85
C CYS A 108 -19.38 -5.43 13.59
N GLN A 109 -18.56 -5.25 12.56
CA GLN A 109 -18.59 -6.06 11.34
C GLN A 109 -17.21 -6.66 11.07
N VAL A 110 -17.16 -7.83 10.45
CA VAL A 110 -15.89 -8.42 10.02
C VAL A 110 -15.52 -7.85 8.67
N MET A 111 -14.38 -7.15 8.61
CA MET A 111 -13.88 -6.53 7.39
C MET A 111 -12.73 -7.31 6.80
N HIS A 112 -12.76 -7.50 5.48
CA HIS A 112 -11.66 -8.07 4.70
C HIS A 112 -11.04 -6.97 3.83
N THR A 113 -9.72 -6.89 3.76
CA THR A 113 -9.04 -5.95 2.86
C THR A 113 -8.98 -6.53 1.45
N VAL A 114 -9.40 -5.82 0.40
CA VAL A 114 -9.28 -6.33 -0.99
C VAL A 114 -7.95 -5.91 -1.58
N LYS A 115 -7.18 -6.88 -2.09
CA LYS A 115 -6.12 -6.61 -3.06
C LYS A 115 -6.79 -6.16 -4.35
N SER A 116 -6.69 -4.89 -4.71
CA SER A 116 -7.28 -4.38 -5.95
C SER A 116 -6.87 -5.29 -7.12
N ARG A 117 -7.82 -5.99 -7.73
CA ARG A 117 -7.58 -6.69 -9.00
C ARG A 117 -7.17 -5.59 -10.00
N PRO A 118 -6.04 -5.72 -10.73
CA PRO A 118 -5.76 -4.80 -11.80
C PRO A 118 -6.95 -4.85 -12.75
N THR A 119 -7.55 -3.70 -13.00
CA THR A 119 -8.59 -3.55 -14.03
C THR A 119 -8.08 -4.18 -15.31
N PRO A 120 -8.83 -5.09 -15.96
CA PRO A 120 -8.40 -5.62 -17.24
C PRO A 120 -8.25 -4.43 -18.19
N THR A 121 -7.02 -4.19 -18.62
CA THR A 121 -6.76 -3.33 -19.77
C THR A 121 -7.51 -3.92 -20.95
N ASN A 122 -8.34 -3.09 -21.57
CA ASN A 122 -9.07 -3.38 -22.79
C ASN A 122 -8.07 -3.64 -23.92
N SER A 123 -7.55 -4.88 -24.01
CA SER A 123 -6.75 -5.38 -25.13
C SER A 123 -7.18 -6.76 -25.62
N ASP A 124 -8.16 -7.41 -24.98
CA ASP A 124 -8.74 -8.70 -25.42
C ASP A 124 -10.13 -8.51 -26.05
N ALA A 125 -10.28 -7.46 -26.86
CA ALA A 125 -11.39 -7.30 -27.79
C ALA A 125 -10.84 -7.21 -29.22
N ARG A 126 -10.24 -8.31 -29.70
CA ARG A 126 -10.12 -8.66 -31.12
C ARG A 126 -10.19 -10.16 -31.30
#